data_AF-A0A3M8EJR6-F1
#
_entry.id   AF-A0A3M8EJR6-F1
#
_cell.length_a   1.000
_cell.length_b   1.000
_cell.length_c   1.000
_cell.angle_alpha   90.00
_cell.angle_beta   90.00
_cell.angle_gamma   90.00
#
_symmetry.space_group_name_H-M   'P 1'
#
loop_
_entity.id
_entity.type
_entity.pdbx_description
1 polymer ?
#
loop_
_entity_poly.entity_id
_entity_poly.type
_entity_poly.pdbx_seq_one_letter_code
_entity_poly.pdbx_strand_id
1 'polypeptide(L)'
;MFDFITNFDQIKRGFLYCLLGGDRPIIESLKPNRVDHQETLVKQFSEMTKIPFSYNEYEETREKLIDFINSNLSLQDKEFLIAFEAGEELSRHTEYEEYLHFPSVQWKMQNISKLKKINPTKVRKGVEKSEGFLL
;
A
#
# COMPACT_ATOMS: atom_id res chain seq x y z
N MET A 1 -7.86 16.69 -5.11
CA MET A 1 -7.66 15.71 -4.01
C MET A 1 -6.75 16.31 -2.95
N PHE A 2 -5.52 16.70 -3.31
CA PHE A 2 -4.55 17.29 -2.38
C PHE A 2 -5.03 18.58 -1.72
N ASP A 3 -5.89 19.37 -2.40
CA ASP A 3 -6.50 20.57 -1.80
C ASP A 3 -7.56 20.26 -0.74
N PHE A 4 -8.07 19.03 -0.70
CA PHE A 4 -9.13 18.59 0.23
C PHE A 4 -8.59 17.74 1.38
N ILE A 5 -7.41 17.13 1.20
CA ILE A 5 -6.76 16.29 2.22
C ILE A 5 -5.59 17.08 2.79
N THR A 6 -5.87 17.84 3.85
CA THR A 6 -4.87 18.70 4.51
C THR A 6 -4.08 17.96 5.59
N ASN A 7 -4.55 16.80 6.03
CA ASN A 7 -3.86 15.91 6.96
C ASN A 7 -4.02 14.44 6.52
N PHE A 8 -2.90 13.74 6.34
CA PHE A 8 -2.87 12.31 6.00
C PHE A 8 -3.59 11.43 7.02
N ASP A 9 -3.61 11.81 8.30
CA ASP A 9 -4.29 11.06 9.38
C ASP A 9 -5.78 10.83 9.10
N GLN A 10 -6.42 11.74 8.35
CA GLN A 10 -7.83 11.61 7.98
C GLN A 10 -8.11 10.39 7.10
N ILE A 11 -7.13 9.97 6.29
CA ILE A 11 -7.25 8.85 5.36
C ILE A 11 -6.40 7.65 5.74
N LYS A 12 -5.39 7.86 6.61
CA LYS A 12 -4.40 6.86 7.00
C LYS A 12 -5.04 5.55 7.47
N ARG A 13 -6.09 5.64 8.28
CA ARG A 13 -6.80 4.46 8.79
C ARG A 13 -7.38 3.59 7.68
N GLY A 14 -8.12 4.20 6.74
CA GLY A 14 -8.68 3.48 5.60
C GLY A 14 -7.60 2.96 4.65
N PHE A 15 -6.54 3.74 4.47
CA PHE A 15 -5.40 3.35 3.65
C PHE A 15 -4.68 2.11 4.20
N LEU A 16 -4.36 2.10 5.50
CA LEU A 16 -3.74 0.94 6.17
C LEU A 16 -4.64 -0.29 6.11
N TYR A 17 -5.95 -0.13 6.33
CA TYR A 17 -6.90 -1.23 6.16
C TYR A 17 -6.82 -1.87 4.76
N CYS A 18 -6.79 -1.05 3.71
CA CYS A 18 -6.66 -1.54 2.33
C CYS A 18 -5.33 -2.28 2.09
N LEU A 19 -4.21 -1.78 2.62
CA LEU A 19 -2.90 -2.44 2.50
C LEU A 19 -2.87 -3.80 3.22
N LEU A 20 -3.38 -3.84 4.44
CA LEU A 20 -3.34 -5.02 5.31
C LEU A 20 -4.37 -6.08 4.88
N GLY A 21 -5.47 -5.69 4.24
CA GLY A 21 -6.49 -6.59 3.72
C GLY A 21 -6.28 -7.02 2.26
N GLY A 22 -5.35 -6.38 1.53
CA GLY A 22 -5.11 -6.64 0.11
C GLY A 22 -4.36 -7.95 -0.17
N ASP A 23 -4.51 -8.48 -1.38
CA ASP A 23 -3.92 -9.75 -1.83
C ASP A 23 -2.45 -9.65 -2.29
N ARG A 24 -1.92 -8.43 -2.44
CA ARG A 24 -0.55 -8.16 -2.88
C ARG A 24 0.41 -7.87 -1.74
N PRO A 25 1.72 -8.09 -1.93
CA PRO A 25 2.74 -7.54 -1.03
C PRO A 25 2.58 -6.03 -0.88
N ILE A 26 2.65 -5.52 0.35
CA ILE A 26 2.41 -4.11 0.68
C ILE A 26 3.31 -3.18 -0.14
N ILE A 27 4.57 -3.58 -0.36
CA ILE A 27 5.53 -2.82 -1.15
C ILE A 27 5.08 -2.57 -2.60
N GLU A 28 4.30 -3.48 -3.20
CA GLU A 28 3.80 -3.30 -4.57
C GLU A 28 2.72 -2.23 -4.64
N SER A 29 1.99 -2.00 -3.55
CA SER A 29 1.03 -0.90 -3.44
C SER A 29 1.71 0.44 -3.16
N LEU A 30 2.78 0.44 -2.36
CA LEU A 30 3.54 1.65 -2.02
C LEU A 30 4.48 2.11 -3.15
N LYS A 31 4.94 1.16 -3.97
CA LYS A 31 5.80 1.39 -5.12
C LYS A 31 5.21 0.70 -6.37
N PRO A 32 4.11 1.24 -6.92
CA PRO A 32 3.48 0.65 -8.10
C PRO A 32 4.37 0.76 -9.34
N ASN A 33 4.21 -0.19 -10.26
CA ASN A 33 4.86 -0.14 -11.57
C ASN A 33 4.22 0.95 -12.43
N ARG A 34 5.05 1.70 -13.18
CA ARG A 34 4.57 2.72 -14.13
C ARG A 34 4.26 2.04 -15.45
N VAL A 35 3.06 1.48 -15.53
CA VAL A 35 2.55 0.86 -16.75
C VAL A 35 1.98 1.94 -17.65
N ASP A 36 2.25 1.85 -18.95
CA ASP A 36 1.65 2.73 -19.94
C ASP A 36 0.16 2.38 -20.11
N HIS A 37 -0.69 3.33 -19.75
CA HIS A 37 -2.14 3.23 -19.85
C HIS A 37 -2.74 4.24 -20.83
N GLN A 38 -1.92 4.87 -21.69
CA GLN A 38 -2.37 5.95 -22.57
C GLN A 38 -3.52 5.49 -23.48
N GLU A 39 -3.36 4.35 -24.15
CA GLU A 39 -4.39 3.81 -25.04
C GLU A 39 -5.68 3.49 -24.27
N THR A 40 -5.56 2.89 -23.08
CA THR A 40 -6.71 2.57 -22.23
C THR A 40 -7.44 3.82 -21.77
N LEU A 41 -6.70 4.83 -21.28
CA LEU A 41 -7.26 6.10 -20.83
C LEU A 41 -8.04 6.80 -21.96
N VAL A 42 -7.43 6.88 -23.15
CA VAL A 42 -8.05 7.53 -24.31
C VAL A 42 -9.28 6.76 -24.78
N LYS A 43 -9.19 5.44 -24.97
CA LYS A 43 -10.29 4.67 -25.56
C LYS A 43 -11.47 4.45 -24.63
N GLN A 44 -11.22 4.34 -23.31
CA GLN A 44 -12.25 3.92 -22.37
C GLN A 44 -12.76 5.07 -21.49
N PHE A 45 -12.00 6.15 -21.31
CA PHE A 45 -12.33 7.17 -20.31
C PHE A 45 -12.44 8.60 -20.86
N SER A 46 -11.93 8.90 -22.06
CA SER A 46 -11.93 10.25 -22.63
C SER A 46 -13.34 10.86 -22.75
N GLU A 47 -14.35 10.05 -23.05
CA GLU A 47 -15.75 10.48 -23.17
C GLU A 47 -16.56 10.32 -21.88
N MET A 48 -15.95 9.78 -20.81
CA MET A 48 -16.64 9.50 -19.53
C MET A 48 -16.58 10.67 -18.54
N THR A 49 -15.82 11.73 -18.84
CA THR A 49 -15.56 12.83 -17.93
C THR A 49 -16.03 14.16 -18.52
N LYS A 50 -16.61 15.03 -17.66
CA LYS A 50 -17.03 16.39 -18.08
C LYS A 50 -15.85 17.35 -18.23
N ILE A 51 -14.75 17.05 -17.55
CA ILE A 51 -13.52 17.84 -17.53
C ILE A 51 -12.46 16.98 -18.20
N PRO A 52 -11.83 17.44 -19.28
CA PRO A 52 -10.74 16.71 -19.93
C PRO A 52 -9.63 16.37 -18.93
N PHE A 53 -9.15 15.14 -18.98
CA PHE A 53 -8.05 14.66 -18.15
C PHE A 53 -7.05 13.95 -19.07
N SER A 54 -5.89 14.57 -19.23
CA SER A 54 -4.84 14.08 -20.11
C SER A 54 -4.03 12.96 -19.48
N TYR A 55 -3.31 12.21 -20.32
CA TYR A 55 -2.41 11.17 -19.83
C TYR A 55 -1.22 11.75 -19.04
N ASN A 56 -0.71 12.92 -19.43
CA ASN A 56 0.35 13.59 -18.67
C ASN A 56 -0.14 13.97 -17.25
N GLU A 57 -1.37 14.49 -17.12
CA GLU A 57 -1.96 14.78 -15.82
C GLU A 57 -2.15 13.51 -14.97
N TYR A 58 -2.49 12.38 -15.60
CA TYR A 58 -2.51 11.07 -14.94
C TYR A 58 -1.15 10.70 -14.35
N GLU A 59 -0.08 10.80 -15.13
CA GLU A 59 1.27 10.45 -14.67
C GLU A 59 1.77 11.39 -13.57
N GLU A 60 1.58 12.69 -13.74
CA GLU A 60 1.96 13.69 -12.73
C GLU A 60 1.18 13.48 -11.42
N THR A 61 -0.13 13.21 -11.51
CA THR A 61 -0.97 12.95 -10.34
C THR A 61 -0.54 11.66 -9.64
N ARG A 62 -0.18 10.61 -10.40
CA ARG A 62 0.33 9.35 -9.87
C ARG A 62 1.60 9.56 -9.06
N GLU A 63 2.60 10.25 -9.60
CA GLU A 63 3.85 10.50 -8.87
C GLU A 63 3.62 11.36 -7.62
N LYS A 64 2.81 12.43 -7.72
CA LYS A 64 2.41 13.24 -6.55
C LYS A 64 1.73 12.40 -5.47
N LEU A 65 0.86 11.45 -5.85
CA LEU A 65 0.17 10.58 -4.90
C LEU A 65 1.11 9.60 -4.21
N ILE A 66 2.02 8.99 -4.97
CA ILE A 66 3.05 8.08 -4.43
C ILE A 66 3.93 8.83 -3.43
N ASP A 67 4.40 10.03 -3.80
CA ASP A 67 5.25 10.84 -2.92
C ASP A 67 4.50 11.30 -1.67
N PHE A 68 3.26 11.77 -1.83
CA PHE A 68 2.42 12.19 -0.71
C PHE A 68 2.19 11.06 0.30
N ILE A 69 1.82 9.86 -0.17
CA ILE A 69 1.61 8.71 0.73
C ILE A 69 2.90 8.36 1.45
N ASN A 70 4.00 8.14 0.70
CA ASN A 70 5.24 7.63 1.28
C ASN A 70 5.91 8.63 2.23
N SER A 71 5.80 9.93 1.96
CA SER A 71 6.34 10.98 2.85
C SER A 71 5.56 11.16 4.16
N ASN A 72 4.29 10.73 4.19
CA ASN A 72 3.44 10.83 5.39
C ASN A 72 3.41 9.54 6.24
N LEU A 73 4.04 8.45 5.80
CA LEU A 73 4.22 7.27 6.64
C LEU A 73 5.29 7.55 7.70
N SER A 74 4.89 7.50 8.97
CA SER A 74 5.82 7.62 10.09
C SER A 74 6.76 6.41 10.17
N LEU A 75 7.85 6.54 10.94
CA LEU A 75 8.73 5.41 11.20
C LEU A 75 7.96 4.23 11.84
N GLN A 76 7.05 4.52 12.76
CA GLN A 76 6.22 3.49 13.41
C GLN A 76 5.31 2.76 12.41
N ASP A 77 4.76 3.48 11.41
CA ASP A 77 3.96 2.86 10.35
C ASP A 77 4.82 1.89 9.54
N LYS A 78 5.99 2.34 9.14
CA LYS A 78 6.94 1.57 8.32
C LYS A 78 7.37 0.29 9.04
N GLU A 79 7.77 0.41 10.30
CA GLU A 79 8.15 -0.73 11.14
C GLU A 79 7.01 -1.74 11.32
N PHE A 80 5.79 -1.25 11.55
CA PHE A 80 4.60 -2.11 11.65
C PHE A 80 4.33 -2.87 10.33
N LEU A 81 4.36 -2.18 9.18
CA LEU A 81 4.11 -2.81 7.88
C LEU A 81 5.15 -3.88 7.55
N ILE A 82 6.43 -3.66 7.90
CA ILE A 82 7.51 -4.65 7.74
C ILE A 82 7.26 -5.86 8.63
N ALA A 83 6.99 -5.65 9.93
CA ALA A 83 6.72 -6.72 10.89
C ALA A 83 5.50 -7.56 10.46
N PHE A 84 4.46 -6.90 9.93
CA PHE A 84 3.27 -7.55 9.40
C PHE A 84 3.60 -8.47 8.21
N GLU A 85 4.32 -7.98 7.19
CA GLU A 85 4.74 -8.76 6.02
C GLU A 85 5.71 -9.91 6.40
N ALA A 86 6.51 -9.72 7.45
CA ALA A 86 7.39 -10.74 7.99
C ALA A 86 6.65 -11.85 8.75
N GLY A 87 5.37 -11.66 9.07
CA GLY A 87 4.60 -12.55 9.94
C GLY A 87 5.25 -12.67 11.32
N GLU A 88 5.64 -11.53 11.88
CA GLU A 88 6.14 -11.41 13.26
C GLU A 88 4.99 -11.26 14.27
N GLU A 89 5.33 -11.31 15.55
CA GLU A 89 4.40 -10.96 16.61
C GLU A 89 4.19 -9.44 16.65
N LEU A 90 2.93 -9.01 16.60
CA LEU A 90 2.57 -7.60 16.47
C LEU A 90 2.18 -6.94 17.80
N SER A 91 2.38 -7.62 18.94
CA SER A 91 2.00 -7.15 20.28
C SER A 91 2.66 -5.83 20.70
N ARG A 92 3.86 -5.54 20.17
CA ARG A 92 4.55 -4.24 20.37
C ARG A 92 3.94 -3.08 19.59
N HIS A 93 3.02 -3.34 18.65
CA HIS A 93 2.40 -2.36 17.75
C HIS A 93 0.94 -2.05 18.15
N THR A 94 0.75 -1.62 19.40
CA THR A 94 -0.59 -1.42 20.02
C THR A 94 -1.48 -0.43 19.25
N GLU A 95 -0.90 0.59 18.62
CA GLU A 95 -1.63 1.57 17.80
C GLU A 95 -2.33 0.96 16.57
N TYR A 96 -1.99 -0.28 16.22
CA TYR A 96 -2.52 -0.99 15.05
C TYR A 96 -3.35 -2.23 15.44
N GLU A 97 -3.62 -2.41 16.73
CA GLU A 97 -4.34 -3.59 17.23
C GLU A 97 -5.73 -3.73 16.57
N GLU A 98 -6.42 -2.60 16.33
CA GLU A 98 -7.75 -2.59 15.71
C GLU A 98 -7.78 -3.31 14.35
N TYR A 99 -6.69 -3.25 13.57
CA TYR A 99 -6.66 -3.85 12.24
C TYR A 99 -6.67 -5.37 12.29
N LEU A 100 -6.14 -5.96 13.37
CA LEU A 100 -5.98 -7.40 13.54
C LEU A 100 -7.32 -8.13 13.75
N HIS A 101 -8.39 -7.39 14.01
CA HIS A 101 -9.74 -7.92 14.14
C HIS A 101 -10.48 -8.06 12.80
N PHE A 102 -9.98 -7.45 11.72
CA PHE A 102 -10.67 -7.52 10.44
C PHE A 102 -10.44 -8.88 9.74
N PRO A 103 -11.51 -9.51 9.19
CA PRO A 103 -11.38 -10.83 8.54
C PRO A 103 -10.38 -10.86 7.38
N SER A 104 -10.33 -9.80 6.56
CA SER A 104 -9.40 -9.70 5.43
C SER A 104 -7.94 -9.65 5.88
N VAL A 105 -7.66 -8.91 6.96
CA VAL A 105 -6.33 -8.80 7.57
C VAL A 105 -5.90 -10.15 8.17
N GLN A 106 -6.78 -10.78 8.94
CA GLN A 106 -6.53 -12.12 9.49
C GLN A 106 -6.27 -13.15 8.38
N TRP A 107 -7.01 -13.09 7.28
CA TRP A 107 -6.79 -13.95 6.13
C TRP A 107 -5.39 -13.75 5.52
N LYS A 108 -4.96 -12.49 5.33
CA LYS A 108 -3.62 -12.19 4.84
C LYS A 108 -2.54 -12.69 5.79
N MET A 109 -2.69 -12.48 7.10
CA MET A 109 -1.76 -12.99 8.13
C MET A 109 -1.64 -14.51 8.11
N GLN A 110 -2.77 -15.22 7.93
CA GLN A 110 -2.75 -16.68 7.78
C GLN A 110 -2.01 -17.12 6.52
N ASN A 111 -2.17 -16.40 5.41
CA ASN A 111 -1.46 -16.69 4.16
C ASN A 111 0.04 -16.44 4.28
N ILE A 112 0.45 -15.35 4.91
CA ILE A 112 1.86 -15.07 5.22
C ILE A 112 2.43 -16.18 6.12
N SER A 113 1.70 -16.57 7.17
CA SER A 113 2.12 -17.65 8.08
C SER A 113 2.28 -18.98 7.38
N LYS A 114 1.35 -19.34 6.49
CA LYS A 114 1.44 -20.54 5.65
C LYS A 114 2.63 -20.45 4.69
N LEU A 115 2.82 -19.29 4.05
CA LEU A 115 3.93 -19.08 3.12
C LEU A 115 5.29 -19.15 3.83
N LYS A 116 5.41 -18.63 5.05
CA LYS A 116 6.64 -18.71 5.86
C LYS A 116 7.03 -20.16 6.16
N LYS A 117 6.05 -21.05 6.36
CA LYS A 117 6.27 -22.49 6.54
C LYS A 117 6.68 -23.20 5.25
N ILE A 118 6.04 -22.87 4.13
CA ILE A 118 6.24 -23.56 2.84
C ILE A 118 7.48 -23.03 2.09
N ASN A 119 7.72 -21.72 2.16
CA ASN A 119 8.79 -21.03 1.45
C ASN A 119 9.31 -19.81 2.25
N PRO A 120 10.08 -20.06 3.33
CA PRO A 120 10.63 -19.00 4.17
C PRO A 120 11.55 -18.05 3.40
N THR A 121 12.27 -18.54 2.39
CA THR A 121 13.15 -17.72 1.54
C THR A 121 12.36 -16.67 0.76
N LYS A 122 11.17 -16.99 0.25
CA LYS A 122 10.31 -16.03 -0.45
C LYS A 122 9.84 -14.92 0.49
N VAL A 123 9.44 -15.26 1.72
CA VAL A 123 9.05 -14.27 2.74
C VAL A 123 10.24 -13.37 3.07
N ARG A 124 11.40 -13.94 3.39
CA ARG A 124 12.62 -13.17 3.70
C ARG A 124 12.98 -12.17 2.60
N LYS A 125 12.98 -12.59 1.33
CA LYS A 125 13.25 -11.69 0.20
C LYS A 125 12.21 -10.57 0.06
N GLY A 126 10.94 -10.86 0.37
CA GLY A 126 9.87 -9.86 0.38
C GLY A 126 10.07 -8.82 1.49
N VAL A 127 10.48 -9.28 2.68
CA VAL A 127 10.81 -8.42 3.83
C VAL A 127 12.03 -7.56 3.52
N GLU A 128 13.13 -8.14 3.02
CA GLU A 128 14.35 -7.40 2.62
C GLU A 128 14.04 -6.29 1.59
N LYS A 129 13.14 -6.58 0.63
CA LYS A 129 12.69 -5.58 -0.35
C LYS A 129 11.86 -4.46 0.30
N SER A 130 11.05 -4.78 1.30
CA SER A 130 10.23 -3.82 2.02
C SER A 130 11.09 -2.93 2.92
N GLU A 131 12.03 -3.53 3.65
CA GLU A 131 13.02 -2.82 4.48
C GLU A 131 13.82 -1.84 3.64
N GLY A 132 14.45 -2.28 2.53
CA GLY A 132 15.26 -1.42 1.69
C GLY A 132 14.50 -0.32 0.93
N PHE A 133 13.17 -0.27 1.02
CA PHE A 133 12.35 0.83 0.50
C PHE A 133 11.78 1.73 1.60
N LEU A 134 11.38 1.14 2.74
CA LEU A 134 10.68 1.86 3.80
C LEU A 134 11.64 2.51 4.81
N LEU A 135 12.79 1.87 5.06
CA LEU A 135 13.83 2.31 6.00
C LEU A 135 15.07 2.80 5.24
#